data_AF-A0A533Q8S5-F1
#
_entry.id   AF-A0A533Q8S5-F1
#
_cell.length_a   1.000
_cell.length_b   1.000
_cell.length_c   1.000
_cell.angle_alpha   90.00
_cell.angle_beta   90.00
_cell.angle_gamma   90.00
#
_symmetry.space_group_name_H-M   'P 1'
#
loop_
_entity.id
_entity.type
_entity.pdbx_description
1 polymer ?
#
loop_
_entity_poly.entity_id
_entity_poly.type
_entity_poly.pdbx_seq_one_letter_code
_entity_poly.pdbx_strand_id
1 'polypeptide(L)'
;MRKNIPEPMSPNPFCIQRVQKETHDTFTIDLKPVNGTGDVSFAAGQLNMLYVFGVGEAPISLSGDPINPHLYKHTVREVGIVTKAMRKLKQGEVLGVRGPFGSHWPVERRQ
;
A
#
# COMPACT_ATOMS: atom_id res chain seq x y z
N MET A 1 9.28 -12.95 -24.65
CA MET A 1 9.46 -12.67 -23.21
C MET A 1 8.11 -12.29 -22.63
N ARG A 2 7.48 -13.16 -21.81
CA ARG A 2 6.20 -12.84 -21.17
C ARG A 2 6.46 -11.78 -20.09
N LYS A 3 5.95 -10.56 -20.27
CA LYS A 3 5.82 -9.59 -19.16
C LYS A 3 4.99 -10.29 -18.09
N ASN A 4 5.55 -10.50 -16.90
CA ASN A 4 4.80 -10.92 -15.72
C ASN A 4 3.83 -9.77 -15.41
N ILE A 5 2.60 -9.86 -15.93
CA ILE A 5 1.51 -9.01 -15.49
C ILE A 5 1.19 -9.51 -14.07
N PRO A 6 1.33 -8.68 -13.02
CA PRO A 6 0.99 -9.10 -11.68
C PRO A 6 -0.47 -9.57 -11.68
N GLU A 7 -0.71 -10.82 -11.30
CA GLU A 7 -2.07 -11.36 -11.25
C GLU A 7 -2.88 -10.53 -10.25
N PRO A 8 -3.95 -9.85 -10.68
CA PRO A 8 -4.63 -8.83 -9.86
C PRO A 8 -5.27 -9.40 -8.58
N MET A 9 -5.47 -10.72 -8.54
CA MET A 9 -6.13 -11.43 -7.45
C MET A 9 -5.14 -12.11 -6.49
N SER A 10 -3.85 -12.15 -6.81
CA SER A 10 -2.82 -12.76 -5.97
C SER A 10 -2.11 -11.68 -5.14
N PRO A 11 -2.09 -11.78 -3.80
CA PRO A 11 -1.40 -10.81 -2.96
C PRO A 11 0.12 -10.89 -3.18
N ASN A 12 0.71 -9.78 -3.60
CA ASN A 12 2.15 -9.65 -3.74
C ASN A 12 2.77 -9.29 -2.39
N PRO A 13 3.88 -9.90 -1.98
CA PRO A 13 4.52 -9.62 -0.70
C PRO A 13 5.26 -8.28 -0.75
N PHE A 14 4.94 -7.39 0.20
CA PHE A 14 5.62 -6.12 0.41
C PHE A 14 6.18 -6.05 1.82
N CYS A 15 7.42 -5.61 1.94
CA CYS A 15 8.11 -5.39 3.21
C CYS A 15 7.91 -3.94 3.68
N ILE A 16 7.59 -3.79 4.95
CA ILE A 16 7.50 -2.50 5.64
C ILE A 16 8.90 -1.92 5.77
N GLN A 17 9.13 -0.81 5.09
CA GLN A 17 10.38 -0.06 5.15
C GLN A 17 10.41 0.90 6.33
N ARG A 18 9.24 1.42 6.71
CA ARG A 18 9.12 2.39 7.80
C ARG A 18 7.70 2.39 8.35
N VAL A 19 7.60 2.61 9.66
CA VAL A 19 6.34 2.90 10.35
C VAL A 19 6.50 4.23 11.08
N GLN A 20 5.64 5.19 10.78
CA GLN A 20 5.59 6.49 11.44
C GLN A 20 4.29 6.63 12.21
N LYS A 21 4.39 7.00 13.48
CA LYS A 21 3.22 7.42 14.26
C LYS A 21 2.91 8.86 13.91
N GLU A 22 1.71 9.12 13.38
CA GLU A 22 1.24 10.48 13.11
C GLU A 22 0.50 11.04 14.33
N THR A 23 -0.41 10.24 14.91
CA THR A 23 -1.21 10.60 16.08
C THR A 23 -1.37 9.39 17.02
N HIS A 24 -2.27 9.48 18.02
CA HIS A 24 -2.58 8.35 18.88
C HIS A 24 -3.21 7.18 18.09
N ASP A 25 -4.11 7.47 17.14
CA ASP A 25 -4.88 6.48 16.36
C ASP A 25 -4.45 6.39 14.88
N THR A 26 -3.52 7.21 14.41
CA THR A 26 -3.13 7.28 13.00
C THR A 26 -1.63 7.03 12.81
N PHE A 27 -1.29 6.26 11.78
CA PHE A 27 0.08 5.89 11.44
C PHE A 27 0.27 5.81 9.93
N THR A 28 1.50 6.03 9.49
CA THR A 28 1.91 5.91 8.08
C THR A 28 2.89 4.75 7.93
N ILE A 29 2.67 3.92 6.92
CA ILE A 29 3.60 2.85 6.54
C ILE A 29 4.13 3.09 5.12
N ASP A 30 5.43 2.85 4.96
CA ASP A 30 6.10 2.87 3.67
C ASP A 30 6.46 1.44 3.27
N LEU A 31 6.10 1.04 2.05
CA LEU A 31 6.17 -0.34 1.58
C LEU A 31 6.98 -0.47 0.29
N LYS A 32 7.75 -1.56 0.21
CA LYS A 32 8.47 -1.98 -1.00
C LYS A 32 8.19 -3.45 -1.33
N PRO A 33 8.11 -3.81 -2.63
CA PRO A 33 8.04 -5.21 -3.03
C PRO A 33 9.25 -5.98 -2.48
N VAL A 34 9.02 -7.18 -1.91
CA VAL A 34 10.13 -8.02 -1.39
C VAL A 34 11.12 -8.41 -2.49
N ASN A 35 10.62 -8.64 -3.71
CA ASN A 35 11.44 -9.12 -4.83
C ASN A 35 12.15 -8.00 -5.61
N GLY A 36 12.18 -6.76 -5.09
CA GLY A 36 13.06 -5.66 -5.55
C GLY A 36 12.94 -5.19 -7.01
N THR A 37 12.04 -5.79 -7.81
CA THR A 37 12.04 -5.68 -9.28
C THR A 37 10.79 -5.00 -9.85
N GLY A 38 9.88 -4.53 -8.99
CA GLY A 38 8.71 -3.77 -9.41
C GLY A 38 8.89 -2.30 -9.06
N ASP A 39 8.99 -1.44 -10.06
CA ASP A 39 8.66 -0.04 -9.86
C ASP A 39 7.23 0.02 -9.34
N VAL A 40 7.08 0.49 -8.11
CA VAL A 40 5.78 0.79 -7.53
C VAL A 40 5.24 1.96 -8.32
N SER A 41 4.19 1.75 -9.10
CA SER A 41 3.55 2.81 -9.90
C SER A 41 2.07 2.87 -9.54
N PHE A 42 1.59 4.08 -9.34
CA PHE A 42 0.18 4.34 -9.05
C PHE A 42 -0.17 5.74 -9.49
N ALA A 43 -1.46 6.01 -9.62
CA ALA A 43 -1.98 7.33 -9.91
C ALA A 43 -2.78 7.87 -8.73
N ALA A 44 -2.91 9.20 -8.66
CA ALA A 44 -3.67 9.86 -7.60
C ALA A 44 -5.12 9.34 -7.56
N GLY A 45 -5.62 9.09 -6.35
CA GLY A 45 -6.98 8.58 -6.13
C GLY A 45 -7.10 7.05 -6.10
N GLN A 46 -6.01 6.31 -6.34
CA GLN A 46 -6.03 4.84 -6.26
C GLN A 46 -5.82 4.31 -4.83
N LEU A 47 -6.17 3.04 -4.63
CA LEU A 47 -6.03 2.32 -3.37
C LEU A 47 -5.45 0.92 -3.56
N ASN A 48 -4.90 0.34 -2.49
CA ASN A 48 -4.49 -1.06 -2.45
C ASN A 48 -5.37 -1.83 -1.47
N MET A 49 -5.53 -3.13 -1.71
CA MET A 49 -5.99 -4.07 -0.69
C MET A 49 -4.78 -4.54 0.10
N LEU A 50 -4.69 -4.14 1.37
CA LEU A 50 -3.62 -4.53 2.27
C LEU A 50 -4.07 -5.72 3.11
N TYR A 51 -3.38 -6.85 2.95
CA TYR A 51 -3.66 -8.11 3.61
C TYR A 51 -2.66 -8.36 4.75
N VAL A 52 -3.19 -8.48 5.97
CA VAL A 52 -2.43 -8.94 7.14
C VAL A 52 -2.68 -10.43 7.31
N PHE A 53 -1.60 -11.21 7.27
CA PHE A 53 -1.66 -12.68 7.28
C PHE A 53 -2.45 -13.21 8.48
N GLY A 54 -3.46 -14.04 8.22
CA GLY A 54 -4.30 -14.65 9.25
C GLY A 54 -5.34 -13.71 9.89
N VAL A 55 -5.39 -12.43 9.49
CA VAL A 55 -6.34 -11.45 10.04
C VAL A 55 -7.39 -11.05 8.99
N GLY A 56 -6.96 -10.76 7.77
CA GLY A 56 -7.84 -10.31 6.69
C GLY A 56 -7.24 -9.15 5.90
N GLU A 57 -8.04 -8.57 5.01
CA GLU A 57 -7.63 -7.45 4.16
C GLU A 57 -8.53 -6.22 4.30
N ALA A 58 -7.96 -5.05 4.04
CA ALA A 58 -8.70 -3.79 4.01
C ALA A 58 -8.28 -2.92 2.81
N PRO A 59 -9.21 -2.22 2.16
CA PRO A 59 -8.89 -1.22 1.14
C PRO A 59 -8.29 0.03 1.80
N ILE A 60 -7.10 0.42 1.38
CA ILE A 60 -6.39 1.58 1.91
C ILE A 60 -5.84 2.43 0.76
N SER A 61 -6.20 3.71 0.75
CA SER A 61 -5.75 4.66 -0.27
C SER A 61 -4.23 4.84 -0.28
N LEU A 62 -3.68 5.10 -1.46
CA LEU A 62 -2.28 5.49 -1.61
C LEU A 62 -2.13 6.98 -1.29
N SER A 63 -1.18 7.28 -0.41
CA SER A 63 -0.89 8.63 0.10
C SER A 63 0.49 9.14 -0.32
N GLY A 64 1.19 8.41 -1.20
CA GLY A 64 2.52 8.79 -1.70
C GLY A 64 2.47 9.81 -2.83
N ASP A 65 3.65 10.18 -3.34
CA ASP A 65 3.79 10.98 -4.56
C ASP A 65 3.75 10.06 -5.80
N PRO A 66 2.73 10.19 -6.69
CA PRO A 66 2.66 9.45 -7.94
C PRO A 66 3.79 9.79 -8.93
N ILE A 67 4.39 10.98 -8.84
CA ILE A 67 5.39 11.48 -9.78
C ILE A 67 6.77 10.85 -9.50
N ASN A 68 7.07 10.56 -8.24
CA ASN A 68 8.31 9.92 -7.81
C ASN A 68 8.03 8.69 -6.93
N PRO A 69 7.42 7.62 -7.49
CA PRO A 69 6.89 6.55 -6.67
C PRO A 69 8.01 5.55 -6.33
N HIS A 70 8.76 5.84 -5.27
CA HIS A 70 9.81 4.95 -4.78
C HIS A 70 9.30 3.89 -3.79
N LEU A 71 8.13 4.14 -3.19
CA LEU A 71 7.50 3.40 -2.10
C LEU A 71 5.98 3.54 -2.23
N TYR A 72 5.22 2.49 -1.90
CA TYR A 72 3.81 2.68 -1.58
C TYR A 72 3.69 3.22 -0.16
N LYS A 73 3.06 4.38 -0.04
CA LYS A 73 2.78 5.03 1.24
C LYS A 73 1.31 4.95 1.54
N HIS A 74 0.98 4.53 2.76
CA HIS A 74 -0.38 4.44 3.24
C HIS A 74 -0.48 5.06 4.62
N THR A 75 -1.34 6.06 4.76
CA THR A 75 -1.71 6.61 6.07
C THR A 75 -3.04 6.00 6.51
N VAL A 76 -3.03 5.35 7.67
CA VAL A 76 -4.11 4.50 8.16
C VAL A 76 -4.52 4.94 9.56
N ARG A 77 -5.84 5.01 9.77
CA ARG A 77 -6.43 5.15 11.10
C ARG A 77 -6.79 3.78 11.67
N GLU A 78 -6.46 3.56 12.94
CA GLU A 78 -6.66 2.33 13.68
C GLU A 78 -8.13 2.19 14.17
N VAL A 79 -9.03 1.71 13.31
CA VAL A 79 -10.46 1.59 13.63
C VAL A 79 -10.97 0.15 13.62
N GLY A 80 -10.53 -0.68 12.66
CA GLY A 80 -10.97 -2.07 12.48
C GLY A 80 -9.94 -3.12 12.90
N ILE A 81 -10.33 -4.40 12.83
CA ILE A 81 -9.48 -5.55 13.21
C ILE A 81 -8.18 -5.56 12.38
N VAL A 82 -8.29 -5.39 11.06
CA VAL A 82 -7.12 -5.36 10.15
C VAL A 82 -6.21 -4.18 10.47
N THR A 83 -6.74 -2.96 10.60
CA THR A 83 -5.93 -1.76 10.88
C THR A 83 -5.28 -1.79 12.28
N LYS A 84 -5.95 -2.42 13.27
CA LYS A 84 -5.37 -2.69 14.60
C LYS A 84 -4.24 -3.71 14.54
N ALA A 85 -4.36 -4.73 13.69
CA ALA A 85 -3.27 -5.67 13.45
C ALA A 85 -2.10 -4.99 12.72
N MET A 86 -2.39 -4.20 11.68
CA MET A 86 -1.39 -3.42 10.95
C MET A 86 -0.60 -2.49 11.87
N ARG A 87 -1.26 -1.84 12.85
CA ARG A 87 -0.58 -0.95 13.79
C ARG A 87 0.53 -1.63 14.59
N LYS A 88 0.40 -2.93 14.84
CA LYS A 88 1.39 -3.71 15.61
C LYS A 88 2.59 -4.13 14.76
N LEU A 89 2.49 -4.00 13.45
CA LEU A 89 3.57 -4.38 12.54
C LEU A 89 4.75 -3.40 12.65
N LYS A 90 5.94 -3.93 12.41
CA LYS A 90 7.22 -3.23 12.49
C LYS A 90 7.93 -3.23 11.15
N GLN A 91 8.93 -2.37 11.04
CA GLN A 91 9.86 -2.39 9.92
C GLN A 91 10.48 -3.80 9.76
N GLY A 92 10.58 -4.26 8.51
CA GLY A 92 11.05 -5.59 8.15
C GLY A 92 9.95 -6.65 8.03
N GLU A 93 8.76 -6.43 8.59
CA GLU A 93 7.65 -7.36 8.44
C GLU A 93 6.97 -7.23 7.07
N VAL A 94 6.29 -8.31 6.67
CA VAL A 94 5.69 -8.44 5.33
C VAL A 94 4.17 -8.42 5.43
N LEU A 95 3.54 -7.75 4.46
CA LEU A 95 2.11 -7.82 4.21
C LEU A 95 1.83 -8.16 2.75
N GLY A 96 0.63 -8.67 2.49
CA GLY A 96 0.15 -8.85 1.13
C GLY A 96 -0.42 -7.53 0.58
N VAL A 97 -0.11 -7.22 -0.66
CA VAL A 97 -0.63 -6.04 -1.37
C VAL A 97 -1.25 -6.50 -2.68
N ARG A 98 -2.51 -6.09 -2.92
CA ARG A 98 -3.17 -6.21 -4.23
C ARG A 98 -3.57 -4.84 -4.73
N GLY A 99 -3.52 -4.65 -6.04
CA GLY A 99 -3.79 -3.38 -6.70
C GLY A 99 -2.57 -2.84 -7.47
N PRO A 100 -2.56 -1.54 -7.78
CA PRO A 100 -3.54 -0.52 -7.37
C PRO A 100 -4.91 -0.69 -8.03
N PHE A 101 -5.98 -0.45 -7.27
CA PHE A 101 -7.38 -0.46 -7.73
C PHE A 101 -7.95 0.97 -7.80
N GLY A 102 -9.02 1.11 -8.58
CA GLY A 102 -9.77 2.37 -8.74
C GLY A 102 -9.35 3.18 -9.97
N SER A 103 -10.29 3.99 -10.46
CA SER A 103 -10.03 4.99 -11.50
C SER A 103 -9.24 6.16 -10.91
N HIS A 104 -8.20 6.59 -11.61
CA HIS A 104 -7.38 7.70 -11.18
C HIS A 104 -8.11 9.04 -11.34
N TRP A 105 -7.72 10.03 -10.55
CA TRP A 105 -8.22 11.39 -10.71
C TRP A 105 -7.62 12.02 -11.97
N PRO A 106 -8.38 12.86 -12.71
CA PRO A 106 -7.87 13.60 -13.86
C PRO A 106 -7.08 14.83 -13.39
N VAL A 107 -5.97 14.60 -12.68
CA VAL A 107 -5.15 15.67 -12.08
C VAL A 107 -4.47 16.57 -13.12
N GLU A 108 -4.32 16.12 -14.38
CA GLU A 108 -3.87 17.01 -15.47
C GLU A 108 -4.92 18.04 -15.87
N ARG A 109 -6.21 17.86 -15.56
CA ARG A 109 -7.27 18.84 -15.81
C ARG A 109 -7.49 19.72 -14.60
N ARG A 110 -6.52 20.56 -14.26
CA ARG A 110 -6.81 21.74 -13.43
C ARG A 110 -7.51 22.78 -14.31
N GLN A 111 -8.78 23.06 -14.01
CA GLN A 111 -9.46 24.27 -14.49
C GLN A 111 -9.01 25.47 -13.66
#